data_AF-A0AA45TXF9-F1
#
_entry.id   AF-A0AA45TXF9-F1
#
_cell.length_a   1.000
_cell.length_b   1.000
_cell.length_c   1.000
_cell.angle_alpha   90.00
_cell.angle_beta   90.00
_cell.angle_gamma   90.00
#
_symmetry.space_group_name_H-M   'P 1'
#
loop_
_entity.id
_entity.type
_entity.pdbx_description
1 polymer ?
#
loop_
_entity_poly.entity_id
_entity_poly.type
_entity_poly.pdbx_seq_one_letter_code
_entity_poly.pdbx_strand_id
1 'polypeptide(L)'
;MRRASILVLSLVALSGCSLFQRSMRPPHAPPEEAQKFVFPALPFQEGRTTLLSGDIATAVQLAMDDFLPLDRKPPKDATPVELCLFRRDIYQVSVEQLPDGIVLVGIYARTEVCDPNDTATDAGGLYAVDARRGLIVAQQR
;
A
#
# COMPACT_ATOMS: atom_id res chain seq x y z
N MET A 1 10.62 43.52 21.36
CA MET A 1 10.14 42.22 21.88
C MET A 1 8.90 41.70 21.14
N ARG A 2 7.80 42.47 21.01
CA ARG A 2 6.57 42.04 20.28
C ARG A 2 6.77 41.49 18.86
N ARG A 3 7.67 42.08 18.06
CA ARG A 3 7.92 41.65 16.67
C ARG A 3 8.65 40.30 16.58
N ALA A 4 9.55 40.01 17.51
CA ALA A 4 10.25 38.72 17.57
C ALA A 4 9.30 37.59 18.00
N SER A 5 8.40 37.86 18.96
CA SER A 5 7.38 36.90 19.41
C SER A 5 6.38 36.53 18.30
N ILE A 6 6.01 37.49 17.43
CA ILE A 6 5.11 37.22 16.29
C ILE A 6 5.81 36.34 15.25
N LEU A 7 7.09 36.60 14.96
CA LEU A 7 7.87 35.83 13.99
C LEU A 7 8.04 34.36 14.42
N VAL A 8 8.32 34.13 15.71
CA VAL A 8 8.45 32.79 16.29
C VAL A 8 7.12 32.04 16.24
N LEU A 9 6.00 32.71 16.54
CA LEU A 9 4.67 32.08 16.48
C LEU A 9 4.28 31.67 15.04
N SER A 10 4.63 32.48 14.04
CA SER A 10 4.39 32.13 12.63
C SER A 10 5.22 30.94 12.14
N LEU A 11 6.48 30.79 12.60
CA LEU A 11 7.34 29.66 12.26
C LEU A 11 6.81 28.33 12.83
N VAL A 12 6.24 28.35 14.04
CA VAL A 12 5.61 27.16 14.65
C VAL A 12 4.29 26.78 13.96
N ALA A 13 3.52 27.75 13.47
CA ALA A 13 2.26 27.49 12.77
C ALA A 13 2.46 26.84 11.39
N LEU A 14 3.57 27.14 10.70
CA LEU A 14 3.88 26.58 9.37
C LEU A 14 4.32 25.10 9.42
N SER A 15 4.93 24.64 10.53
CA SER A 15 5.29 23.22 10.71
C SER A 15 4.08 22.29 10.90
N GLY A 16 2.87 22.83 11.12
CA GLY A 16 1.66 22.01 11.28
C GLY A 16 1.19 21.34 9.99
N CYS A 17 1.55 21.87 8.81
CA CYS A 17 1.05 21.34 7.54
C CYS A 17 1.73 20.04 7.07
N SER A 18 2.95 19.73 7.55
CA SER A 18 3.61 18.45 7.22
C SER A 18 3.07 17.28 8.06
N LEU A 19 2.40 17.55 9.18
CA LEU A 19 1.82 16.51 10.06
C LEU A 19 0.51 15.93 9.50
N PHE A 20 -0.11 16.56 8.50
CA PHE A 20 -1.32 16.10 7.83
C PHE A 20 -1.04 15.57 6.42
N GLN A 21 0.01 14.76 6.25
CA GLN A 21 0.13 13.90 5.07
C GLN A 21 -1.04 12.90 5.11
N ARG A 22 -2.14 13.26 4.45
CA ARG A 22 -3.35 12.47 4.42
C ARG A 22 -3.04 11.22 3.60
N SER A 23 -3.23 10.03 4.17
CA SER A 23 -3.20 8.80 3.38
C SER A 23 -4.19 8.93 2.23
N MET A 24 -3.72 8.69 1.01
CA MET A 24 -4.58 8.78 -0.17
C MET A 24 -5.61 7.65 -0.06
N ARG A 25 -6.89 8.02 -0.07
CA ARG A 25 -7.96 7.02 -0.16
C ARG A 25 -8.02 6.50 -1.60
N PRO A 26 -8.35 5.21 -1.79
CA PRO A 26 -8.60 4.69 -3.13
C PRO A 26 -9.67 5.51 -3.85
N PRO A 27 -9.55 5.70 -5.18
CA PRO A 27 -10.60 6.32 -5.95
C PRO A 27 -11.85 5.42 -5.93
N HIS A 28 -13.03 6.04 -5.84
CA HIS A 28 -14.31 5.34 -5.99
C HIS A 28 -14.76 5.42 -7.45
N ALA A 29 -15.43 4.37 -7.93
CA ALA A 29 -16.04 4.36 -9.24
C ALA A 29 -17.12 5.47 -9.36
N PRO A 30 -17.37 6.01 -10.57
CA PRO A 30 -18.47 6.95 -10.81
C PRO A 30 -19.83 6.35 -10.39
N PRO A 31 -20.79 7.17 -9.94
CA PRO A 31 -22.10 6.68 -9.50
C PRO A 31 -22.82 5.83 -10.54
N GLU A 32 -22.69 6.17 -11.82
CA GLU A 32 -23.34 5.47 -12.94
C GLU A 32 -22.78 4.05 -13.13
N GLU A 33 -21.52 3.82 -12.78
CA GLU A 33 -20.90 2.49 -12.78
C GLU A 33 -21.25 1.73 -11.50
N ALA A 34 -21.11 2.38 -10.34
CA ALA A 34 -21.35 1.78 -9.04
C ALA A 34 -22.80 1.25 -8.88
N GLN A 35 -23.79 1.97 -9.42
CA GLN A 35 -25.20 1.56 -9.39
C GLN A 35 -25.50 0.28 -10.18
N LYS A 36 -24.63 -0.11 -11.13
CA LYS A 36 -24.80 -1.35 -11.90
C LYS A 36 -24.42 -2.59 -11.10
N PHE A 37 -23.62 -2.44 -10.04
CA PHE A 37 -23.22 -3.55 -9.19
C PHE A 37 -24.29 -3.85 -8.14
N VAL A 38 -24.79 -5.08 -8.14
CA VAL A 38 -25.74 -5.57 -7.14
C VAL A 38 -25.03 -6.62 -6.29
N PHE A 39 -24.96 -6.37 -4.97
CA PHE A 39 -24.41 -7.35 -4.05
C PHE A 39 -25.23 -8.65 -4.07
N PRO A 40 -24.59 -9.83 -4.16
CA PRO A 40 -25.29 -11.09 -4.06
C PRO A 40 -25.87 -11.29 -2.65
N ALA A 41 -26.99 -12.00 -2.54
CA ALA A 41 -27.67 -12.23 -1.26
C ALA A 41 -26.80 -12.99 -0.24
N LEU A 42 -25.90 -13.88 -0.71
CA LEU A 42 -24.90 -14.57 0.09
C LEU A 42 -23.49 -14.20 -0.43
N PRO A 43 -22.87 -13.15 0.12
CA PRO A 43 -21.62 -12.59 -0.41
C PRO A 43 -20.40 -13.46 -0.13
N PHE A 44 -20.42 -14.24 0.94
CA PHE A 44 -19.31 -15.11 1.33
C PHE A 44 -19.79 -16.56 1.36
N GLN A 45 -19.03 -17.42 0.70
CA GLN A 45 -19.33 -18.83 0.53
C GLN A 45 -18.23 -19.66 1.20
N GLU A 46 -18.62 -20.69 1.95
CA GLU A 46 -17.66 -21.64 2.52
C GLU A 46 -16.83 -22.30 1.39
N GLY A 47 -15.53 -22.50 1.63
CA GLY A 47 -14.61 -23.09 0.65
C GLY A 47 -14.18 -22.18 -0.51
N ARG A 48 -14.83 -21.02 -0.73
CA ARG A 48 -14.40 -19.99 -1.69
C ARG A 48 -13.91 -18.70 -1.02
N THR A 49 -14.21 -18.53 0.26
CA THR A 49 -13.85 -17.33 1.03
C THR A 49 -12.60 -17.60 1.84
N THR A 50 -11.56 -16.80 1.61
CA THR A 50 -10.39 -16.74 2.48
C THR A 50 -10.61 -15.66 3.52
N LEU A 51 -10.66 -16.03 4.81
CA LEU A 51 -10.72 -15.07 5.91
C LEU A 51 -9.32 -14.63 6.27
N LEU A 52 -9.05 -13.33 6.14
CA LEU A 52 -7.81 -12.72 6.62
C LEU A 52 -8.07 -12.11 7.99
N SER A 53 -7.21 -12.40 8.95
CA SER A 53 -7.24 -11.75 10.25
C SER A 53 -6.85 -10.27 10.12
N GLY A 54 -7.33 -9.43 11.04
CA GLY A 54 -7.14 -7.97 10.94
C GLY A 54 -5.68 -7.53 11.03
N ASP A 55 -4.85 -8.29 11.74
CA ASP A 55 -3.40 -8.09 11.81
C ASP A 55 -2.71 -8.37 10.46
N ILE A 56 -3.06 -9.46 9.79
CA ILE A 56 -2.59 -9.76 8.42
C ILE A 56 -3.04 -8.65 7.46
N ALA A 57 -4.31 -8.27 7.49
CA ALA A 57 -4.84 -7.23 6.60
C ALA A 57 -4.10 -5.89 6.80
N THR A 58 -3.86 -5.51 8.06
CA THR A 58 -3.10 -4.29 8.41
C THR A 58 -1.66 -4.38 7.95
N ALA A 59 -0.99 -5.51 8.18
CA ALA A 59 0.40 -5.70 7.79
C ALA A 59 0.60 -5.63 6.27
N VAL A 60 -0.27 -6.30 5.51
CA VAL A 60 -0.25 -6.25 4.04
C VAL A 60 -0.50 -4.83 3.54
N GLN A 61 -1.47 -4.12 4.13
CA GLN A 61 -1.74 -2.73 3.75
C GLN A 61 -0.52 -1.84 3.98
N LEU A 62 0.11 -1.89 5.15
CA LEU A 62 1.29 -1.09 5.48
C LEU A 62 2.46 -1.39 4.54
N ALA A 63 2.75 -2.66 4.30
CA ALA A 63 3.83 -3.07 3.40
C ALA A 63 3.58 -2.59 1.96
N MET A 64 2.36 -2.77 1.43
CA MET A 64 2.04 -2.35 0.07
C MET A 64 2.00 -0.83 -0.09
N ASP A 65 1.57 -0.09 0.94
CA ASP A 65 1.55 1.38 0.92
C ASP A 65 2.96 1.98 0.99
N ASP A 66 3.93 1.29 1.61
CA ASP A 66 5.35 1.67 1.57
C ASP A 66 6.05 1.25 0.27
N PHE A 67 5.75 0.06 -0.25
CA PHE A 67 6.35 -0.49 -1.46
C PHE A 67 5.89 0.24 -2.74
N LEU A 68 4.57 0.39 -2.91
CA LEU A 68 3.93 1.01 -4.07
C LEU A 68 2.72 1.86 -3.63
N PRO A 69 2.96 3.06 -3.06
CA PRO A 69 1.91 3.99 -2.65
C PRO A 69 0.91 4.30 -3.76
N LEU A 70 -0.36 4.51 -3.43
CA LEU A 70 -1.42 4.80 -4.41
C LEU A 70 -1.19 6.08 -5.22
N ASP A 71 -0.46 7.05 -4.66
CA ASP A 71 -0.14 8.32 -5.29
C ASP A 71 1.22 8.33 -6.01
N ARG A 72 1.96 7.21 -5.96
CA ARG A 72 3.25 7.08 -6.63
C ARG A 72 3.04 7.13 -8.14
N LYS A 73 3.59 8.16 -8.77
CA LYS A 73 3.52 8.34 -10.22
C LYS A 73 4.69 7.63 -10.91
N PRO A 74 4.46 7.01 -12.08
CA PRO A 74 5.55 6.52 -12.91
C PRO A 74 6.46 7.68 -13.36
N PRO A 75 7.72 7.39 -13.70
CA PRO A 75 8.59 8.33 -14.40
C PRO A 75 7.90 8.90 -15.65
N LYS A 76 8.21 10.15 -16.00
CA LYS A 76 7.57 10.82 -17.16
C LYS A 76 7.80 10.07 -18.48
N ASP A 77 8.98 9.46 -18.60
CA ASP A 77 9.40 8.75 -19.81
C ASP A 77 9.38 7.22 -19.58
N ALA A 78 8.50 6.75 -18.70
CA ALA A 78 8.35 5.34 -18.39
C ALA A 78 7.96 4.55 -19.64
N THR A 79 8.72 3.49 -19.90
CA THR A 79 8.42 2.48 -20.92
C THR A 79 7.09 1.77 -20.61
N PRO A 80 6.47 1.10 -21.60
CA PRO A 80 5.25 0.32 -21.36
C PRO A 80 5.42 -0.75 -20.28
N VAL A 81 6.61 -1.37 -20.19
CA VAL A 81 6.93 -2.36 -19.15
C VAL A 81 6.98 -1.69 -17.79
N GLU A 82 7.67 -0.55 -17.66
CA GLU A 82 7.71 0.21 -16.40
C GLU A 82 6.32 0.67 -15.98
N LEU A 83 5.49 1.16 -16.90
CA LEU A 83 4.09 1.54 -16.60
C LEU A 83 3.28 0.34 -16.09
N CYS A 84 3.51 -0.85 -16.65
CA CYS A 84 2.87 -2.07 -16.17
C CYS A 84 3.33 -2.43 -14.75
N LEU A 85 4.64 -2.31 -14.45
CA LEU A 85 5.19 -2.54 -13.11
C LEU A 85 4.67 -1.57 -12.04
N PHE A 86 4.09 -0.44 -12.43
CA PHE A 86 3.43 0.49 -11.51
C PHE A 86 2.01 0.09 -11.11
N ARG A 87 1.47 -1.01 -11.65
CA ARG A 87 0.14 -1.51 -11.26
C ARG A 87 0.24 -2.42 -10.04
N ARG A 88 -0.53 -2.16 -8.98
CA ARG A 88 -0.51 -3.00 -7.76
C ARG A 88 -1.07 -4.42 -7.98
N ASP A 89 -1.87 -4.65 -9.02
CA ASP A 89 -2.54 -5.93 -9.26
C ASP A 89 -1.64 -7.03 -9.86
N ILE A 90 -0.44 -6.66 -10.34
CA ILE A 90 0.55 -7.66 -10.81
C ILE A 90 1.37 -8.26 -9.65
N TYR A 91 1.26 -7.72 -8.45
CA TYR A 91 2.06 -8.16 -7.31
C TYR A 91 1.32 -9.22 -6.50
N GLN A 92 2.03 -10.28 -6.14
CA GLN A 92 1.59 -11.29 -5.19
C GLN A 92 2.18 -10.99 -3.82
N VAL A 93 1.46 -11.40 -2.77
CA VAL A 93 1.88 -11.22 -1.39
C VAL A 93 1.87 -12.55 -0.65
N SER A 94 2.99 -12.89 -0.02
CA SER A 94 3.08 -13.97 0.97
C SER A 94 3.06 -13.38 2.37
N VAL A 95 2.40 -14.06 3.31
CA VAL A 95 2.36 -13.62 4.71
C VAL A 95 2.71 -14.77 5.64
N GLU A 96 3.48 -14.46 6.70
CA GLU A 96 3.79 -15.39 7.77
C GLU A 96 3.67 -14.65 9.11
N GLN A 97 2.92 -15.21 10.05
CA GLN A 97 2.86 -14.67 11.41
C GLN A 97 4.02 -15.24 12.22
N LEU A 98 4.87 -14.36 12.73
CA LEU A 98 5.94 -14.70 13.66
C LEU A 98 5.42 -14.67 15.11
N PRO A 99 6.17 -15.27 16.04
CA PRO A 99 6.01 -14.98 17.47
C PRO A 99 6.04 -13.45 17.74
N ASP A 100 5.47 -13.04 18.87
CA ASP A 100 5.41 -11.65 19.34
C ASP A 100 4.50 -10.69 18.54
N GLY A 101 3.71 -11.22 17.59
CA GLY A 101 2.72 -10.43 16.84
C GLY A 101 3.30 -9.64 15.67
N ILE A 102 4.52 -9.99 15.25
CA ILE A 102 5.11 -9.52 14.00
C ILE A 102 4.56 -10.35 12.83
N VAL A 103 4.20 -9.69 11.74
CA VAL A 103 3.80 -10.32 10.49
C VAL A 103 4.89 -10.06 9.45
N LEU A 104 5.47 -11.13 8.90
CA LEU A 104 6.29 -11.02 7.70
C LEU A 104 5.39 -10.90 6.47
N VAL A 105 5.73 -9.97 5.59
CA VAL A 105 5.03 -9.72 4.34
C VAL A 105 6.07 -9.70 3.21
N GLY A 106 6.01 -10.70 2.33
CA GLY A 106 6.81 -10.75 1.10
C GLY A 106 5.98 -10.29 -0.08
N ILE A 107 6.50 -9.39 -0.90
CA ILE A 107 5.85 -8.84 -2.10
C ILE A 107 6.67 -9.27 -3.32
N TYR A 108 6.02 -9.82 -4.34
CA TYR A 108 6.67 -10.35 -5.54
C TYR A 108 5.95 -9.88 -6.80
N ALA A 109 6.65 -9.26 -7.74
CA ALA A 109 6.11 -8.90 -9.03
C ALA A 109 5.94 -10.14 -9.92
N ARG A 110 4.79 -10.25 -10.55
CA ARG A 110 4.58 -11.15 -11.68
C ARG A 110 5.03 -10.47 -12.97
N THR A 111 6.33 -10.36 -13.15
CA THR A 111 6.93 -9.64 -14.28
C THR A 111 6.52 -10.21 -15.63
N GLU A 112 6.18 -11.50 -15.69
CA GLU A 112 5.69 -12.18 -16.89
C GLU A 112 4.37 -11.61 -17.42
N VAL A 113 3.60 -10.91 -16.57
CA VAL A 113 2.37 -10.20 -16.97
C VAL A 113 2.71 -8.93 -17.78
N CYS A 114 3.88 -8.34 -17.56
CA CYS A 114 4.33 -7.10 -18.19
C CYS A 114 5.26 -7.35 -19.39
N ASP A 115 6.14 -8.34 -19.28
CA ASP A 115 6.97 -8.81 -20.38
C ASP A 115 7.04 -10.36 -20.32
N PRO A 116 6.40 -11.07 -21.26
CA PRO A 116 6.41 -12.54 -21.29
C PRO A 116 7.79 -13.18 -21.40
N ASN A 117 8.82 -12.42 -21.79
CA ASN A 117 10.20 -12.90 -21.88
C ASN A 117 11.01 -12.61 -20.61
N ASP A 118 10.45 -11.88 -19.65
CA ASP A 118 11.11 -11.61 -18.39
C ASP A 118 11.10 -12.87 -17.50
N THR A 119 12.28 -13.23 -17.02
CA THR A 119 12.48 -14.35 -16.11
C THR A 119 12.91 -13.88 -14.72
N ALA A 120 12.90 -12.58 -14.45
CA ALA A 120 13.22 -12.02 -13.15
C ALA A 120 12.14 -12.42 -12.13
N THR A 121 12.53 -13.24 -11.16
CA THR A 121 11.67 -13.67 -10.04
C THR A 121 11.78 -12.76 -8.81
N ASP A 122 12.75 -11.86 -8.79
CA ASP A 122 13.21 -11.19 -7.56
C ASP A 122 12.79 -9.70 -7.48
N ALA A 123 11.91 -9.25 -8.36
CA ALA A 123 11.39 -7.88 -8.30
C ALA A 123 10.36 -7.77 -7.17
N GLY A 124 10.78 -7.34 -5.99
CA GLY A 124 9.93 -7.39 -4.80
C GLY A 124 10.49 -6.71 -3.56
N GLY A 125 9.97 -7.12 -2.40
CA GLY A 125 10.47 -6.68 -1.10
C GLY A 125 9.94 -7.54 0.04
N LEU A 126 10.73 -7.66 1.11
CA LEU A 126 10.35 -8.38 2.32
C LEU A 126 10.24 -7.41 3.50
N TYR A 127 9.13 -7.49 4.22
CA TYR A 127 8.78 -6.60 5.30
C TYR A 127 8.53 -7.38 6.59
N ALA A 128 8.94 -6.82 7.72
CA ALA A 128 8.50 -7.24 9.05
C ALA A 128 7.63 -6.14 9.65
N VAL A 129 6.39 -6.45 10.00
CA VAL A 129 5.39 -5.46 10.40
C VAL A 129 4.82 -5.79 11.78
N ASP A 130 4.83 -4.81 12.67
CA ASP A 130 4.10 -4.85 13.94
C ASP A 130 2.69 -4.31 13.68
N ALA A 131 1.74 -5.21 13.43
CA ALA A 131 0.38 -4.84 13.05
C ALA A 131 -0.39 -4.16 14.18
N ARG A 132 -0.04 -4.46 15.45
CA ARG A 132 -0.69 -3.86 16.62
C ARG A 132 -0.29 -2.41 16.81
N ARG A 133 1.00 -2.12 16.60
CA ARG A 133 1.55 -0.75 16.65
C ARG A 133 1.40 -0.01 15.33
N GLY A 134 1.04 -0.70 14.26
CA GLY A 134 0.80 -0.12 12.94
C GLY A 134 2.07 0.40 12.28
N LEU A 135 3.20 -0.31 12.43
CA LEU A 135 4.49 0.14 11.90
C LEU A 135 5.30 -0.99 11.25
N ILE A 136 6.12 -0.60 10.27
CA ILE A 136 7.13 -1.46 9.66
C ILE A 136 8.36 -1.45 10.58
N VAL A 137 8.76 -2.63 11.05
CA VAL A 137 9.92 -2.83 11.94
C VAL A 137 11.21 -2.93 11.12
N ALA A 138 11.15 -3.62 9.98
CA ALA A 138 12.29 -3.81 9.08
C ALA A 138 11.82 -4.06 7.64
N GLN A 139 12.70 -3.76 6.68
CA GLN A 139 12.49 -4.08 5.27
C GLN A 139 13.79 -4.52 4.58
N GLN A 140 13.65 -5.34 3.54
CA GLN A 140 14.71 -5.75 2.60
C GLN A 140 14.17 -5.58 1.18
N ARG A 141 14.94 -4.94 0.30
CA ARG A 141 14.60 -4.68 -1.11
C ARG A 141 15.82 -4.94 -1.98
#